data_AF-A0A351WL92-F1
#
_entry.id   AF-A0A351WL92-F1
#
_cell.length_a   1.000
_cell.length_b   1.000
_cell.length_c   1.000
_cell.angle_alpha   90.00
_cell.angle_beta   90.00
_cell.angle_gamma   90.00
#
_symmetry.space_group_name_H-M   'P 1'
#
loop_
_entity.id
_entity.type
_entity.pdbx_description
1 polymer ?
#
loop_
_entity_poly.entity_id
_entity_poly.type
_entity_poly.pdbx_seq_one_letter_code
_entity_poly.pdbx_strand_id
1 'polypeptide(L)'
;MNRDDLKKFIGDLGSYYGFEKFVDSKRMDQWLEKTKDIPTEALPFIFGRITDERDTIPRNIPKNMRDFYHQWQSSSGKVMEYPRTDCHECHGEGILWVRRPALIDGKPFEGADGPVTEEVAYRCQLCENWKRHCHWKAMKPATRFELENQGMAVWVRGEGWGNAAFIPKERSDRSQAAPF
;
A
#
# COMPACT_ATOMS: atom_id res chain seq x y z
N MET A 1 5.23 -12.47 -18.85
CA MET A 1 6.11 -13.47 -19.49
C MET A 1 5.28 -14.40 -20.38
N ASN A 2 5.88 -15.01 -21.38
CA ASN A 2 5.23 -16.04 -22.22
C ASN A 2 5.49 -17.47 -21.69
N ARG A 3 4.94 -18.49 -22.37
CA ARG A 3 5.12 -19.90 -21.98
C ARG A 3 6.58 -20.36 -22.06
N ASP A 4 7.31 -19.92 -23.08
CA ASP A 4 8.69 -20.34 -23.31
C ASP A 4 9.63 -19.76 -22.26
N ASP A 5 9.39 -18.51 -21.84
CA ASP A 5 10.08 -17.87 -20.72
C ASP A 5 9.91 -18.69 -19.43
N LEU A 6 8.66 -19.08 -19.11
CA LEU A 6 8.37 -19.90 -17.93
C LEU A 6 9.03 -21.28 -18.05
N LYS A 7 8.94 -21.91 -19.23
CA LYS A 7 9.53 -23.22 -19.48
C LYS A 7 11.04 -23.20 -19.28
N LYS A 8 11.72 -22.17 -19.81
CA LYS A 8 13.16 -21.96 -19.62
C LYS A 8 13.48 -21.77 -18.15
N PHE A 9 12.76 -20.90 -17.45
CA PHE A 9 12.94 -20.64 -16.02
C PHE A 9 12.82 -21.92 -15.15
N ILE A 10 11.82 -22.77 -15.42
CA ILE A 10 11.67 -24.05 -14.72
C ILE A 10 12.81 -25.02 -15.06
N GLY A 11 13.26 -25.03 -16.33
CA GLY A 11 14.41 -25.83 -16.77
C GLY A 11 15.72 -25.40 -16.10
N ASP A 12 15.93 -24.10 -15.92
CA ASP A 12 17.10 -23.55 -15.23
C ASP A 12 17.08 -23.95 -13.75
N LEU A 13 15.92 -23.86 -13.08
CA LEU A 13 15.75 -24.35 -11.70
C LEU A 13 15.96 -25.88 -11.60
N GLY A 14 15.46 -26.62 -12.58
CA GLY A 14 15.69 -28.07 -12.74
C GLY A 14 17.16 -28.41 -12.75
N SER A 15 17.91 -27.69 -13.58
CA SER A 15 19.35 -27.87 -13.74
C SER A 15 20.11 -27.52 -12.45
N TYR A 16 19.74 -26.43 -11.77
CA TYR A 16 20.38 -26.00 -10.53
C TYR A 16 20.19 -27.01 -9.37
N TYR A 17 18.96 -27.46 -9.15
CA TYR A 17 18.64 -28.38 -8.05
C TYR A 17 18.79 -29.87 -8.44
N GLY A 18 19.20 -30.18 -9.67
CA GLY A 18 19.40 -31.55 -10.14
C GLY A 18 18.09 -32.36 -10.30
N PHE A 19 16.97 -31.74 -10.69
CA PHE A 19 15.73 -32.45 -11.01
C PHE A 19 15.39 -32.35 -12.50
N GLU A 20 15.19 -33.51 -13.14
CA GLU A 20 14.82 -33.60 -14.57
C GLU A 20 13.30 -33.62 -14.81
N LYS A 21 12.48 -33.77 -13.76
CA LYS A 21 11.04 -33.94 -13.92
C LYS A 21 10.38 -32.66 -14.42
N PHE A 22 10.07 -32.68 -15.71
CA PHE A 22 9.25 -31.68 -16.36
C PHE A 22 7.82 -31.71 -15.80
N VAL A 23 7.32 -30.51 -15.50
CA VAL A 23 5.93 -30.29 -15.10
C VAL A 23 5.02 -30.68 -16.27
N ASP A 24 3.92 -31.39 -16.00
CA ASP A 24 2.95 -31.73 -17.04
C ASP A 24 2.40 -30.48 -17.74
N SER A 25 1.92 -30.63 -18.98
CA SER A 25 1.49 -29.49 -19.80
C SER A 25 0.39 -28.67 -19.13
N LYS A 26 -0.60 -29.35 -18.54
CA LYS A 26 -1.76 -28.73 -17.86
C LYS A 26 -1.33 -27.89 -16.64
N ARG A 27 -0.39 -28.39 -15.85
CA ARG A 27 0.14 -27.71 -14.67
C ARG A 27 1.02 -26.53 -15.09
N MET A 28 1.76 -26.65 -16.20
CA MET A 28 2.47 -25.53 -16.79
C MET A 28 1.51 -24.40 -17.20
N ASP A 29 0.37 -24.73 -17.80
CA ASP A 29 -0.67 -23.74 -18.15
C ASP A 29 -1.25 -23.04 -16.91
N GLN A 30 -1.52 -23.80 -15.85
CA GLN A 30 -1.99 -23.24 -14.58
C GLN A 30 -0.95 -22.34 -13.91
N TRP A 31 0.33 -22.67 -14.06
CA TRP A 31 1.42 -21.84 -13.53
C TRP A 31 1.58 -20.57 -14.33
N LEU A 32 1.54 -20.67 -15.66
CA LEU A 32 1.61 -19.51 -16.56
C LEU A 32 0.48 -18.52 -16.28
N GLU A 33 -0.76 -18.98 -16.12
CA GLU A 33 -1.88 -18.09 -15.79
C GLU A 33 -1.64 -17.32 -14.48
N LYS A 34 -0.91 -17.92 -13.54
CA LYS A 34 -0.55 -17.27 -12.28
C LYS A 34 0.64 -16.32 -12.39
N THR A 35 1.53 -16.51 -13.35
CA THR A 35 2.77 -15.74 -13.45
C THR A 35 2.84 -14.86 -14.69
N LYS A 36 1.82 -14.85 -15.57
CA LYS A 36 1.81 -14.11 -16.83
C LYS A 36 2.13 -12.62 -16.68
N ASP A 37 1.75 -12.01 -15.56
CA ASP A 37 1.96 -10.59 -15.26
C ASP A 37 3.40 -10.25 -14.84
N ILE A 38 4.24 -11.27 -14.59
CA ILE A 38 5.65 -11.06 -14.26
C ILE A 38 6.41 -10.78 -15.55
N PRO A 39 7.13 -9.64 -15.66
CA PRO A 39 7.89 -9.31 -16.85
C PRO A 39 9.15 -10.16 -16.94
N THR A 40 9.61 -10.45 -18.15
CA THR A 40 10.74 -11.36 -18.41
C THR A 40 12.04 -10.83 -17.80
N GLU A 41 12.22 -9.51 -17.69
CA GLU A 41 13.38 -8.90 -17.03
C GLU A 41 13.48 -9.19 -15.53
N ALA A 42 12.39 -9.58 -14.86
CA ALA A 42 12.41 -9.91 -13.43
C ALA A 42 12.92 -11.33 -13.16
N LEU A 43 12.91 -12.21 -14.17
CA LEU A 43 13.23 -13.62 -14.01
C LEU A 43 14.65 -13.88 -13.47
N PRO A 44 15.72 -13.20 -13.92
CA PRO A 44 17.06 -13.40 -13.36
C PRO A 44 17.14 -13.08 -11.85
N PHE A 45 16.44 -12.02 -11.41
CA PHE A 45 16.39 -11.68 -9.99
C PHE A 45 15.62 -12.74 -9.18
N ILE A 46 14.46 -13.17 -9.68
CA ILE A 46 13.64 -14.18 -9.04
C ILE A 46 14.41 -15.52 -8.95
N PHE A 47 15.12 -15.89 -10.02
CA PHE A 47 15.96 -17.08 -10.05
C PHE A 47 17.02 -17.01 -8.94
N GLY A 48 17.83 -15.95 -8.93
CA GLY A 48 18.87 -15.74 -7.93
C GLY A 48 18.32 -15.81 -6.50
N ARG A 49 17.19 -15.17 -6.23
CA ARG A 49 16.54 -15.22 -4.91
C ARG A 49 16.12 -16.63 -4.49
N ILE A 50 15.56 -17.41 -5.42
CA ILE A 50 15.19 -18.80 -5.12
C ILE A 50 16.46 -19.61 -4.81
N THR A 51 17.51 -19.50 -5.62
CA THR A 51 18.73 -20.28 -5.46
C THR A 51 19.57 -19.88 -4.25
N ASP A 52 19.54 -18.60 -3.87
CA ASP A 52 20.30 -18.05 -2.74
C ASP A 52 19.60 -18.30 -1.40
N GLU A 53 18.26 -18.23 -1.36
CA GLU A 53 17.49 -18.31 -0.11
C GLU A 53 16.94 -19.71 0.19
N ARG A 54 17.00 -20.64 -0.78
CA ARG A 54 16.41 -21.98 -0.63
C ARG A 54 17.41 -23.07 -0.96
N ASP A 55 17.65 -23.95 0.02
CA ASP A 55 18.46 -25.15 -0.17
C ASP A 55 17.79 -26.22 -1.05
N THR A 56 16.48 -26.11 -1.26
CA THR A 56 15.69 -27.09 -2.03
C THR A 56 14.69 -26.39 -2.94
N ILE A 57 14.28 -27.08 -4.01
CA ILE A 57 13.26 -26.59 -4.93
C ILE A 57 11.98 -26.19 -4.17
N PRO A 58 11.44 -24.98 -4.39
CA PRO A 58 10.20 -24.57 -3.76
C PRO A 58 9.03 -25.47 -4.16
N ARG A 59 8.28 -25.98 -3.18
CA ARG A 59 7.07 -26.80 -3.43
C ARG A 59 6.01 -26.07 -4.27
N ASN A 60 5.97 -24.74 -4.17
CA ASN A 60 5.03 -23.89 -4.89
C ASN A 60 5.79 -22.77 -5.62
N ILE A 61 6.27 -23.08 -6.83
CA ILE A 61 7.04 -22.16 -7.65
C ILE A 61 6.26 -20.88 -8.00
N PRO A 62 5.00 -20.93 -8.49
CA PRO A 62 4.26 -19.71 -8.82
C PRO A 62 4.13 -18.72 -7.66
N LYS A 63 3.93 -19.23 -6.44
CA LYS A 63 3.89 -18.38 -5.24
C LYS A 63 5.23 -17.68 -5.01
N ASN A 64 6.34 -18.42 -5.03
CA ASN A 64 7.66 -17.84 -4.81
C ASN A 64 8.03 -16.84 -5.91
N MET A 65 7.70 -17.13 -7.16
CA MET A 65 7.91 -16.18 -8.27
C MET A 65 7.18 -14.85 -8.03
N ARG A 66 5.92 -14.89 -7.57
CA ARG A 66 5.18 -13.66 -7.23
C ARG A 66 5.77 -12.94 -6.03
N ASP A 67 6.10 -13.67 -4.97
CA ASP A 67 6.67 -13.08 -3.76
C ASP A 67 7.98 -12.33 -4.08
N PHE A 68 8.88 -12.94 -4.85
CA PHE A 68 10.13 -12.30 -5.29
C PHE A 68 9.93 -11.25 -6.38
N TYR A 69 8.90 -11.38 -7.23
CA TYR A 69 8.54 -10.32 -8.16
C TYR A 69 8.12 -9.05 -7.42
N HIS A 70 7.31 -9.15 -6.37
CA HIS A 70 6.94 -7.99 -5.56
C HIS A 70 8.16 -7.35 -4.88
N GLN A 71 9.13 -8.15 -4.45
CA GLN A 71 10.40 -7.64 -3.94
C GLN A 71 11.20 -6.92 -5.03
N TRP A 72 11.29 -7.52 -6.23
CA TRP A 72 11.97 -6.91 -7.38
C TRP A 72 11.32 -5.59 -7.79
N GLN A 73 9.99 -5.49 -7.80
CA GLN A 73 9.26 -4.24 -8.03
C GLN A 73 9.62 -3.19 -6.98
N SER A 74 9.71 -3.61 -5.71
CA SER A 74 10.06 -2.72 -4.59
C SER A 74 11.51 -2.25 -4.65
N SER A 75 12.44 -3.10 -5.12
CA SER A 75 13.87 -2.79 -5.21
C SER A 75 14.28 -2.07 -6.49
N SER A 76 13.55 -2.25 -7.58
CA SER A 76 13.86 -1.65 -8.89
C SER A 76 13.37 -0.21 -9.04
N GLY A 77 12.64 0.33 -8.05
CA GLY A 77 12.10 1.69 -8.11
C GLY A 77 11.07 1.92 -9.22
N LYS A 78 10.70 0.88 -9.99
CA LYS A 78 9.56 0.91 -10.90
C LYS A 78 8.30 0.94 -10.06
N VAL A 79 7.89 2.14 -9.67
CA VAL A 79 6.57 2.45 -9.12
C VAL A 79 5.56 1.69 -9.98
N MET A 80 4.71 0.85 -9.37
CA MET A 80 3.55 0.31 -10.10
C MET A 80 2.84 1.53 -10.70
N GLU A 81 2.83 1.64 -12.03
CA GLU A 81 2.17 2.72 -12.76
C GLU A 81 0.66 2.57 -12.58
N TYR A 82 0.16 2.89 -11.38
CA TYR A 82 -1.24 3.18 -11.20
C TYR A 82 -1.47 4.56 -11.81
N PRO A 83 -2.34 4.66 -12.83
CA PRO A 83 -2.64 5.93 -13.44
C PRO A 83 -3.14 6.89 -12.35
N ARG A 84 -2.53 8.08 -12.30
CA ARG A 84 -2.95 9.14 -11.38
C ARG A 84 -4.31 9.63 -11.85
N THR A 85 -5.34 9.36 -11.06
CA THR A 85 -6.65 9.97 -11.29
C THR A 85 -6.67 11.33 -10.64
N ASP A 86 -7.23 12.32 -11.33
CA ASP A 86 -7.49 13.61 -10.72
C ASP A 86 -8.65 13.45 -9.72
N CYS A 87 -8.38 13.74 -8.45
CA CYS A 87 -9.31 13.50 -7.35
C CYS A 87 -9.42 14.77 -6.53
N HIS A 88 -10.62 15.34 -6.44
CA HIS A 88 -10.88 16.60 -5.75
C HIS A 88 -10.58 16.58 -4.25
N GLU A 89 -10.58 15.40 -3.61
CA GLU A 89 -10.32 15.29 -2.17
C GLU A 89 -8.82 15.29 -1.85
N CYS A 90 -8.05 14.51 -2.62
CA CYS A 90 -6.65 14.21 -2.34
C CYS A 90 -5.68 14.72 -3.41
N HIS A 91 -6.17 15.49 -4.37
CA HIS A 91 -5.45 16.10 -5.50
C HIS A 91 -4.62 15.08 -6.28
N GLY A 92 -5.14 13.86 -6.39
CA GLY A 92 -4.47 12.76 -7.08
C GLY A 92 -3.32 12.11 -6.31
N GLU A 93 -3.00 12.51 -5.07
CA GLU A 93 -1.99 11.87 -4.22
C GLU A 93 -2.49 10.55 -3.62
N GLY A 94 -3.79 10.46 -3.34
CA GLY A 94 -4.41 9.27 -2.75
C GLY A 94 -4.27 9.17 -1.22
N ILE A 95 -3.49 10.05 -0.60
CA ILE A 95 -3.32 10.10 0.87
C ILE A 95 -3.85 11.45 1.38
N LEU A 96 -4.62 11.39 2.46
CA LEU A 96 -5.07 12.53 3.24
C LEU A 96 -4.28 12.56 4.55
N TRP A 97 -3.61 13.67 4.83
CA TRP A 97 -2.88 13.88 6.09
C TRP A 97 -3.74 14.70 7.04
N VAL A 98 -3.68 14.35 8.31
CA VAL A 98 -4.53 14.94 9.34
C VAL A 98 -3.73 15.20 10.59
N ARG A 99 -3.95 16.36 11.22
CA ARG A 99 -3.40 16.70 12.53
C ARG A 99 -4.55 16.67 13.52
N ARG A 100 -4.39 15.86 14.55
CA ARG A 100 -5.40 15.66 15.60
C ARG A 100 -4.73 15.62 16.97
N PRO A 101 -5.48 15.79 18.07
CA PRO A 101 -4.94 15.54 19.40
C PRO A 101 -4.42 14.11 19.50
N ALA A 102 -3.20 13.95 20.02
CA ALA A 102 -2.66 12.63 20.34
C ALA A 102 -3.54 11.99 21.42
N LEU A 103 -3.90 10.71 21.22
CA LEU A 103 -4.76 9.99 22.15
C LEU A 103 -3.96 8.92 22.89
N ILE A 104 -4.04 8.90 24.22
CA ILE A 104 -3.59 7.80 25.07
C ILE A 104 -4.84 7.20 25.72
N ASP A 105 -5.08 5.91 25.52
CA ASP A 105 -6.29 5.21 26.00
C ASP A 105 -7.61 5.91 25.62
N GLY A 106 -7.64 6.50 24.41
CA GLY A 106 -8.80 7.20 23.86
C GLY A 106 -9.04 8.60 24.44
N LYS A 107 -8.14 9.11 25.28
CA LYS A 107 -8.22 10.47 25.84
C LYS A 107 -7.13 11.36 25.25
N PRO A 108 -7.41 12.66 25.00
CA PRO A 108 -6.40 13.61 24.58
C PRO A 108 -5.23 13.63 25.57
N PHE A 109 -4.01 13.56 25.03
CA PHE A 109 -2.79 13.65 25.79
C PHE A 109 -2.34 15.11 25.91
N GLU A 110 -2.15 15.55 27.14
CA GLU A 110 -1.59 16.86 27.47
C GLU A 110 -0.15 16.67 27.93
N GLY A 111 0.76 17.33 27.23
CA GLY A 111 2.16 17.44 27.63
C GLY A 111 2.39 18.61 28.57
N ALA A 112 3.64 18.83 28.96
CA ALA A 112 4.02 19.95 29.83
C ALA A 112 3.67 21.33 29.20
N ASP A 113 3.70 21.42 27.87
CA ASP A 113 3.47 22.65 27.11
C ASP A 113 2.05 22.75 26.52
N GLY A 114 1.13 21.88 26.94
CA GLY A 114 -0.26 21.85 26.48
C GLY A 114 -0.63 20.65 25.60
N PRO A 115 -1.73 20.73 24.81
CA PRO A 115 -2.24 19.62 24.03
C PRO A 115 -1.22 19.12 23.00
N VAL A 116 -0.88 17.84 23.07
CA VAL A 116 -0.01 17.22 22.09
C VAL A 116 -0.84 16.84 20.86
N THR A 117 -0.33 17.15 19.68
CA THR A 117 -0.95 16.75 18.41
C THR A 117 -0.11 15.70 17.72
N GLU A 118 -0.76 14.80 17.00
CA GLU A 118 -0.14 13.81 16.13
C GLU A 118 -0.58 14.01 14.68
N GLU A 119 0.29 13.59 13.76
CA GLU A 119 -0.01 13.54 12.33
C GLU A 119 -0.35 12.11 11.92
N VAL A 120 -1.52 11.94 11.31
CA VAL A 120 -2.05 10.63 10.91
C VAL A 120 -2.42 10.67 9.44
N ALA A 121 -2.04 9.61 8.73
CA ALA A 121 -2.38 9.44 7.33
C ALA A 121 -3.60 8.54 7.16
N TYR A 122 -4.50 8.94 6.26
CA TYR A 122 -5.64 8.17 5.79
C TYR A 122 -5.50 7.95 4.29
N ARG A 123 -5.98 6.80 3.80
CA ARG A 123 -6.10 6.61 2.35
C ARG A 123 -7.42 7.24 1.88
N CYS A 124 -7.37 7.96 0.77
CA CYS A 124 -8.57 8.54 0.16
C CYS A 124 -9.55 7.42 -0.21
N GLN A 125 -10.78 7.52 0.27
CA GLN A 125 -11.82 6.53 0.00
C GLN A 125 -12.40 6.63 -1.42
N LEU A 126 -12.30 7.80 -2.06
CA LEU A 126 -12.91 8.06 -3.37
C LEU A 126 -12.01 7.70 -4.57
N CYS A 127 -10.75 7.32 -4.35
CA CYS A 127 -9.84 6.95 -5.44
C CYS A 127 -8.91 5.80 -5.05
N GLU A 128 -8.18 5.28 -6.02
CA GLU A 128 -7.20 4.20 -5.83
C GLU A 128 -5.73 4.68 -5.88
N ASN A 129 -5.50 6.00 -5.93
CA ASN A 129 -4.16 6.58 -6.00
C ASN A 129 -3.25 6.14 -4.83
N TRP A 130 -3.81 5.77 -3.67
CA TRP A 130 -3.09 5.23 -2.52
C TRP A 130 -2.36 3.92 -2.79
N LYS A 131 -2.79 3.12 -3.80
CA LYS A 131 -2.15 1.85 -4.16
C LYS A 131 -0.69 2.01 -4.57
N ARG A 132 -0.27 3.23 -4.98
CA ARG A 132 1.13 3.57 -5.27
C ARG A 132 1.99 3.69 -4.03
N HIS A 133 1.37 3.92 -2.88
CA HIS A 133 2.07 4.32 -1.66
C HIS A 133 2.03 3.22 -0.59
N CYS A 134 0.91 2.49 -0.46
CA CYS A 134 0.75 1.52 0.60
C CYS A 134 -0.25 0.40 0.27
N HIS A 135 -0.15 -0.70 1.03
CA HIS A 135 -1.14 -1.78 1.01
C HIS A 135 -2.47 -1.32 1.64
N TRP A 136 -3.61 -1.81 1.17
CA TRP A 136 -4.95 -1.36 1.58
C TRP A 136 -5.27 -1.47 3.07
N LYS A 137 -4.54 -2.34 3.80
CA LYS A 137 -4.63 -2.51 5.26
C LYS A 137 -3.76 -1.57 6.07
N ALA A 138 -2.78 -0.89 5.45
CA ALA A 138 -1.81 -0.06 6.15
C ALA A 138 -2.43 1.25 6.68
N MET A 139 -3.46 1.77 6.01
CA MET A 139 -4.12 3.03 6.35
C MET A 139 -5.64 2.87 6.32
N LYS A 140 -6.32 3.54 7.27
CA LYS A 140 -7.78 3.59 7.30
C LYS A 140 -8.30 4.43 6.11
N PRO A 141 -9.39 4.01 5.45
CA PRO A 141 -10.05 4.84 4.45
C PRO A 141 -10.79 6.00 5.12
N ALA A 142 -10.79 7.16 4.46
CA ALA A 142 -11.64 8.29 4.80
C ALA A 142 -11.80 9.24 3.59
N THR A 143 -12.82 10.08 3.64
CA THR A 143 -12.93 11.30 2.82
C THR A 143 -12.46 12.52 3.62
N ARG A 144 -11.98 13.57 2.93
CA ARG A 144 -11.66 14.88 3.49
C ARG A 144 -12.89 15.46 4.20
N PHE A 145 -14.07 15.38 3.60
CA PHE A 145 -15.32 15.84 4.21
C PHE A 145 -15.63 15.15 5.55
N GLU A 146 -15.47 13.84 5.66
CA GLU A 146 -15.68 13.11 6.93
C GLU A 146 -14.70 13.55 8.02
N LEU A 147 -13.44 13.78 7.67
CA LEU A 147 -12.38 14.19 8.58
C LEU A 147 -12.58 15.65 9.04
N GLU A 148 -12.93 16.55 8.13
CA GLU A 148 -13.24 17.96 8.45
C GLU A 148 -14.49 18.08 9.31
N ASN A 149 -15.52 17.24 9.09
CA ASN A 149 -16.70 17.21 9.95
C ASN A 149 -16.39 16.78 11.39
N GLN A 150 -15.40 15.92 11.57
CA GLN A 150 -14.85 15.54 12.88
C GLN A 150 -14.00 16.65 13.52
N GLY A 151 -13.87 17.81 12.87
CA GLY A 151 -13.08 18.94 13.35
C GLY A 151 -11.58 18.76 13.15
N MET A 152 -11.16 17.85 12.26
CA MET A 152 -9.75 17.62 12.00
C MET A 152 -9.23 18.53 10.87
N ALA A 153 -8.01 19.01 11.00
CA ALA A 153 -7.34 19.77 9.95
C ALA A 153 -6.74 18.80 8.93
N VAL A 154 -7.28 18.79 7.70
CA VAL A 154 -6.88 17.88 6.62
C VAL A 154 -6.05 18.61 5.58
N TRP A 155 -4.99 17.98 5.08
CA TRP A 155 -4.18 18.49 3.96
C TRP A 155 -3.62 17.36 3.10
N VAL A 156 -3.10 17.74 1.94
CA VAL A 156 -2.37 16.87 1.02
C VAL A 156 -0.92 17.36 0.93
N ARG A 157 0.06 16.46 0.79
CA ARG A 157 1.46 16.86 0.58
C ARG A 157 1.58 17.68 -0.70
N GLY A 158 2.15 18.88 -0.60
CA GLY A 158 2.29 19.83 -1.71
C GLY A 158 1.32 21.02 -1.63
N GLU A 159 0.27 20.93 -0.81
CA GLU A 159 -0.50 22.09 -0.37
C GLU A 159 0.34 22.80 0.71
N GLY A 160 0.96 23.93 0.36
CA GLY A 160 1.76 24.71 1.31
C GLY A 160 0.93 25.06 2.56
N TRP A 161 1.47 24.78 3.74
CA TRP A 161 0.82 25.16 5.00
C TRP A 161 0.99 26.66 5.26
N GLY A 162 -0.12 27.39 5.22
CA GLY A 162 -0.27 28.64 5.97
C GLY A 162 -0.95 28.33 7.30
N ASN A 163 -0.20 28.32 8.41
CA ASN A 163 -0.62 28.37 9.82
C ASN A 163 -2.12 28.22 10.18
N ALA A 164 -2.79 27.14 9.76
CA ALA A 164 -4.17 26.86 10.17
C ALA A 164 -4.13 26.15 11.52
N ALA A 165 -4.27 26.91 12.61
CA ALA A 165 -4.37 26.35 13.96
C ALA A 165 -5.58 25.39 14.05
N PHE A 166 -5.40 24.28 14.77
CA PHE A 166 -6.51 23.42 15.19
C PHE A 166 -7.45 24.25 16.07
N ILE A 167 -8.67 24.52 15.58
CA ILE A 167 -9.73 25.15 16.37
C ILE A 167 -10.65 24.03 16.83
N PRO A 168 -10.65 23.67 18.14
CA PRO A 168 -11.63 22.74 18.66
C PRO A 168 -13.03 23.31 18.42
N LYS A 169 -13.94 22.53 17.82
CA LYS A 169 -15.37 22.87 17.82
C LYS A 169 -15.82 22.92 19.28
N GLU A 170 -16.03 24.11 19.82
CA GLU A 170 -16.76 24.27 21.08
C GLU A 170 -18.09 23.52 20.96
N ARG A 171 -18.35 22.63 21.92
CA ARG A 171 -19.67 22.01 22.07
C ARG A 171 -20.68 23.13 22.20
N SER A 172 -21.54 23.29 21.20
CA SER A 172 -22.73 24.11 21.33
C SER A 172 -23.70 23.40 22.29
N ASP A 173 -23.45 23.54 23.59
CA ASP A 173 -24.48 23.30 24.60
C ASP A 173 -25.52 24.43 24.45
N ARG A 174 -26.51 24.19 23.59
CA ARG A 174 -27.76 24.95 23.60
C ARG A 174 -28.53 24.54 24.85
N SER A 175 -28.21 25.15 25.98
CA SER A 175 -29.18 25.37 27.04
C SER A 175 -30.27 26.29 26.49
N GLN A 176 -31.39 25.70 26.10
CA GLN A 176 -32.64 26.41 25.85
C GLN A 176 -33.13 26.95 27.20
N ALA A 177 -32.87 28.23 27.47
CA ALA A 177 -33.66 28.99 28.42
C ALA A 177 -34.95 29.42 27.70
N ALA A 178 -36.08 28.87 28.11
CA ALA A 178 -37.40 29.34 27.72
C ALA A 178 -37.66 30.72 28.34
N PRO A 179 -38.23 31.70 27.62
CA PRO A 179 -38.81 32.87 28.25
C PRO A 179 -40.24 32.56 28.73
N PHE A 180 -40.56 33.15 29.88
CA PHE A 180 -41.87 33.19 30.54
C PHE A 180 -42.95 33.84 29.67
#